data_AF-A0A8H9QDC2-F1
#
_entry.id   AF-A0A8H9QDC2-F1
#
_cell.length_a   1.000
_cell.length_b   1.000
_cell.length_c   1.000
_cell.angle_alpha   90.00
_cell.angle_beta   90.00
_cell.angle_gamma   90.00
#
_symmetry.space_group_name_H-M   'P 1'
#
loop_
_entity.id
_entity.type
_entity.pdbx_description
1 polymer ?
#
loop_
_entity_poly.entity_id
_entity_poly.type
_entity_poly.pdbx_seq_one_letter_code
_entity_poly.pdbx_strand_id
1 'polypeptide(L)'
;TSSEPLNLKEIAAKTGLTFSTVQYIVYVKLKSKPYTKREYVSFETDDAVHYRIQREFIDTERSLLHNIPDNTRFHQLYLTDGTLYCARNIRSEVIICE
;
A
#
# COMPACT_ATOMS: atom_id res chain seq x y z
N THR A 1 -27.16 -19.90 19.12
CA THR A 1 -25.84 -20.16 18.52
C THR A 1 -25.16 -18.83 18.31
N SER A 2 -24.18 -18.50 19.15
CA SER A 2 -23.36 -17.29 18.95
C SER A 2 -22.51 -17.53 17.72
N SER A 3 -22.89 -16.93 16.59
CA SER A 3 -22.10 -17.01 15.36
C SER A 3 -20.84 -16.18 15.63
N GLU A 4 -19.73 -16.84 15.95
CA GLU A 4 -18.43 -16.19 15.91
C GLU A 4 -18.29 -15.49 14.54
N PRO A 5 -17.81 -14.24 14.52
CA PRO A 5 -17.62 -13.53 13.26
C PRO A 5 -16.58 -14.30 12.45
N LEU A 6 -16.99 -14.83 11.29
CA LEU A 6 -16.10 -15.50 10.34
C LEU A 6 -14.86 -14.65 10.08
N ASN A 7 -13.69 -15.23 10.27
CA ASN A 7 -12.41 -14.59 10.01
C ASN A 7 -12.26 -14.39 8.49
N LEU A 8 -11.70 -13.25 8.05
CA LEU A 8 -11.47 -12.95 6.63
C LEU A 8 -10.70 -14.07 5.90
N LYS A 9 -9.77 -14.76 6.58
CA LYS A 9 -9.05 -15.91 6.03
C LYS A 9 -9.97 -17.09 5.72
N GLU A 10 -10.94 -17.35 6.58
CA GLU A 10 -11.92 -18.43 6.40
C GLU A 10 -12.88 -18.11 5.25
N ILE A 11 -13.27 -16.84 5.12
CA ILE A 11 -14.07 -16.36 3.99
C ILE A 11 -13.30 -16.55 2.68
N ALA A 12 -12.03 -16.18 2.64
CA ALA A 12 -11.17 -16.39 1.47
C ALA A 12 -11.10 -17.89 1.10
N ALA A 13 -10.84 -18.76 2.09
CA ALA A 13 -10.78 -20.21 1.86
C ALA A 13 -12.11 -20.79 1.34
N LYS A 14 -13.25 -20.36 1.89
CA LYS A 14 -14.58 -20.86 1.47
C LYS A 14 -15.05 -20.32 0.13
N THR A 15 -14.65 -19.10 -0.23
CA THR A 15 -15.09 -18.45 -1.48
C THR A 15 -14.13 -18.66 -2.64
N GLY A 16 -12.91 -19.13 -2.38
CA GLY A 16 -11.84 -19.21 -3.38
C GLY A 16 -11.30 -17.83 -3.80
N LEU A 17 -11.74 -16.75 -3.16
CA LEU A 17 -11.22 -15.41 -3.39
C LEU A 17 -9.89 -15.23 -2.66
N THR A 18 -9.04 -14.36 -3.20
CA THR A 18 -7.82 -13.98 -2.47
C THR A 18 -8.18 -13.19 -1.21
N PHE A 19 -7.34 -13.29 -0.18
CA PHE A 19 -7.50 -12.55 1.07
C PHE A 19 -7.69 -11.04 0.84
N SER A 20 -6.89 -10.45 -0.07
CA SER A 20 -6.99 -9.03 -0.43
C SER A 20 -8.33 -8.68 -1.08
N THR A 21 -8.88 -9.57 -1.93
CA THR A 21 -10.20 -9.38 -2.53
C THR A 21 -11.31 -9.40 -1.48
N VAL A 22 -11.23 -10.32 -0.53
CA VAL A 22 -12.20 -10.40 0.58
C VAL A 22 -12.12 -9.15 1.47
N GLN A 23 -10.90 -8.72 1.83
CA GLN A 23 -10.68 -7.46 2.55
C GLN A 23 -11.32 -6.27 1.85
N TYR A 24 -11.15 -6.16 0.52
CA TYR A 24 -11.73 -5.08 -0.27
C TYR A 24 -13.27 -5.11 -0.29
N ILE A 25 -13.88 -6.28 -0.51
CA ILE A 25 -15.35 -6.42 -0.52
C ILE A 25 -15.92 -6.02 0.84
N VAL A 26 -15.29 -6.50 1.92
CA VAL A 26 -15.71 -6.20 3.28
C VAL A 26 -15.54 -4.71 3.59
N TYR A 27 -14.42 -4.09 3.19
CA TYR A 27 -14.23 -2.64 3.30
C TYR A 27 -15.34 -1.83 2.59
N VAL A 28 -15.70 -2.19 1.35
CA VAL A 28 -16.72 -1.47 0.57
C VAL A 28 -18.13 -1.69 1.13
N LYS A 29 -18.43 -2.88 1.66
CA LYS A 29 -19.78 -3.29 2.05
C LYS A 29 -20.09 -3.09 3.54
N LEU A 30 -19.11 -3.27 4.42
CA LEU A 30 -19.24 -3.12 5.88
C LEU A 30 -18.62 -1.79 6.32
N LYS A 31 -19.34 -0.69 6.04
CA LYS A 31 -18.99 0.67 6.51
C LYS A 31 -18.95 0.81 8.05
N SER A 32 -19.42 -0.20 8.77
CA SER A 32 -19.56 -0.21 10.24
C SER A 32 -18.35 -0.81 10.98
N LYS A 33 -17.42 -1.48 10.29
CA LYS A 33 -16.17 -1.94 10.90
C LYS A 33 -15.05 -0.94 10.58
N PRO A 34 -14.16 -0.62 11.54
CA PRO A 34 -13.15 0.42 11.37
C PRO A 34 -11.95 -0.08 10.55
N TYR A 35 -12.19 -0.53 9.31
CA TYR A 35 -11.08 -0.87 8.42
C TYR A 35 -10.35 0.41 8.02
N THR A 36 -9.06 0.49 8.33
CA THR A 36 -8.23 1.64 7.98
C THR A 36 -7.50 1.38 6.67
N LYS A 37 -7.68 2.26 5.69
CA LYS A 37 -6.88 2.28 4.47
C LYS A 37 -5.51 2.86 4.81
N ARG A 38 -4.44 2.11 4.57
CA ARG A 38 -3.07 2.61 4.63
C ARG A 38 -2.44 2.54 3.25
N GLU A 39 -1.96 3.67 2.77
CA GLU A 39 -1.28 3.78 1.49
C GLU A 39 0.23 3.76 1.72
N TYR A 40 0.94 3.05 0.86
CA TYR A 40 2.38 2.94 0.87
C TYR A 40 2.93 3.25 -0.51
N VAL A 41 4.20 3.62 -0.56
CA VAL A 41 5.00 3.62 -1.77
C VAL A 41 6.16 2.67 -1.54
N SER A 42 6.31 1.70 -2.44
CA SER A 42 7.46 0.81 -2.49
C SER A 42 8.42 1.26 -3.59
N PHE A 43 9.71 1.14 -3.34
CA PHE A 43 10.75 1.50 -4.30
C PHE A 43 12.08 0.81 -3.97
N GLU A 44 12.97 0.79 -4.94
CA GLU A 44 14.33 0.27 -4.83
C GLU A 44 15.34 1.42 -4.92
N THR A 45 16.33 1.43 -4.03
CA THR A 45 17.41 2.42 -4.01
C THR A 45 18.59 2.03 -4.92
N ASP A 46 19.54 2.95 -5.10
CA ASP A 46 20.75 2.74 -5.92
C ASP A 46 21.69 1.65 -5.38
N ASP A 47 21.63 1.37 -4.07
CA ASP A 47 22.28 0.24 -3.41
C ASP A 47 21.44 -1.07 -3.42
N ALA A 48 20.37 -1.11 -4.22
CA ALA A 48 19.44 -2.24 -4.37
C ALA A 48 18.64 -2.60 -3.11
N VAL A 49 18.55 -1.70 -2.13
CA VAL A 49 17.69 -1.87 -0.96
C VAL A 49 16.24 -1.58 -1.31
N HIS A 50 15.32 -2.41 -0.81
CA HIS A 50 13.89 -2.27 -1.06
C HIS A 50 13.21 -1.64 0.14
N TYR A 51 12.61 -0.47 -0.07
CA TYR A 51 11.85 0.23 0.95
C TYR A 51 10.36 0.18 0.67
N ARG A 52 9.59 0.22 1.75
CA ARG A 52 8.14 0.40 1.73
C ARG A 52 7.78 1.42 2.80
N ILE A 53 7.43 2.61 2.37
CA ILE A 53 7.20 3.76 3.25
C ILE A 53 5.73 4.16 3.16
N GLN A 54 5.12 4.53 4.30
CA GLN A 54 3.76 5.05 4.28
C GLN A 54 3.69 6.34 3.47
N ARG A 55 2.64 6.46 2.66
CA ARG A 55 2.46 7.55 1.69
C ARG A 55 2.47 8.93 2.34
N GLU A 56 2.03 9.03 3.60
CA GLU A 56 2.02 10.25 4.41
C GLU A 56 3.42 10.79 4.75
N PHE A 57 4.45 9.95 4.72
CA PHE A 57 5.84 10.38 4.94
C PHE A 57 6.56 10.78 3.65
N ILE A 58 5.88 10.73 2.50
CA ILE A 58 6.49 11.07 1.21
C ILE A 58 6.00 12.44 0.76
N ASP A 59 6.97 13.32 0.50
CA ASP A 59 6.74 14.62 -0.11
C ASP A 59 6.50 14.43 -1.61
N THR A 60 5.23 14.36 -2.01
CA THR A 60 4.88 14.10 -3.40
C THR A 60 4.86 15.29 -4.32
N GLU A 61 4.81 16.49 -3.76
CA GLU A 61 4.99 17.71 -4.55
C GLU A 61 6.42 17.75 -5.05
N ARG A 62 7.38 17.47 -4.16
CA ARG A 62 8.80 17.48 -4.50
C ARG A 62 9.25 16.24 -5.29
N SER A 63 8.66 15.08 -5.00
CA SER A 63 9.04 13.82 -5.66
C SER A 63 8.42 13.61 -7.04
N LEU A 64 7.45 14.43 -7.46
CA LEU A 64 6.80 14.38 -8.78
C LEU A 64 6.29 12.99 -9.20
N LEU A 65 5.84 12.17 -8.23
CA LEU A 65 5.48 10.76 -8.45
C LEU A 65 4.33 10.54 -9.45
N HIS A 66 3.58 11.59 -9.79
CA HIS A 66 2.46 11.53 -10.73
C HIS A 66 2.90 11.49 -12.20
N ASN A 67 4.17 11.76 -12.51
CA ASN A 67 4.73 11.81 -13.86
C ASN A 67 6.08 11.08 -13.92
N ILE A 68 6.09 9.78 -13.62
CA ILE A 68 7.29 8.94 -13.83
C ILE A 68 7.20 8.34 -15.24
N PRO A 69 7.89 8.92 -16.25
CA PRO A 69 7.78 8.46 -17.63
C PRO A 69 8.42 7.08 -17.85
N ASP A 70 9.41 6.72 -17.01
CA ASP A 70 10.16 5.47 -17.11
C ASP A 70 10.51 4.98 -15.71
N ASN A 71 9.78 4.00 -15.20
CA ASN A 71 9.96 3.52 -13.83
C ASN A 71 11.26 2.72 -13.61
N THR A 72 12.03 2.45 -14.67
CA THR A 72 13.31 1.72 -14.55
C THR A 72 14.49 2.63 -14.21
N ARG A 73 14.36 3.93 -14.47
CA ARG A 73 15.39 4.92 -14.13
C ARG A 73 15.30 5.34 -12.67
N PHE A 74 16.41 5.82 -12.15
CA PHE A 74 16.46 6.43 -10.84
C PHE A 74 15.85 7.84 -10.86
N HIS A 75 15.05 8.12 -9.85
CA HIS A 75 14.35 9.38 -9.59
C HIS A 75 14.64 9.81 -8.15
N GLN A 76 14.59 11.11 -7.91
CA GLN A 76 14.71 11.61 -6.55
C GLN A 76 13.38 11.46 -5.82
N LEU A 77 13.39 10.74 -4.69
CA LEU A 77 12.24 10.57 -3.81
C LEU A 77 12.55 11.23 -2.47
N TYR A 78 11.69 12.15 -2.07
CA TYR A 78 11.83 12.94 -0.86
C TYR A 78 10.83 12.50 0.19
N LEU A 79 11.31 12.33 1.42
CA LEU A 79 10.47 12.20 2.60
C LEU A 79 10.15 13.58 3.19
N THR A 80 9.09 13.64 3.98
CA THR A 80 8.64 14.87 4.65
C THR A 80 9.62 15.37 5.72
N ASP A 81 10.50 14.51 6.22
CA ASP A 81 11.59 14.86 7.14
C ASP A 81 12.85 15.42 6.44
N GLY A 82 12.83 15.49 5.10
CA GLY A 82 13.96 15.95 4.29
C GLY A 82 14.90 14.85 3.81
N THR A 83 14.69 13.60 4.20
CA THR A 83 15.46 12.45 3.68
C THR A 83 15.27 12.32 2.17
N LEU A 84 16.37 12.07 1.45
CA LEU A 84 16.39 11.90 0.00
C LEU A 84 16.86 10.49 -0.35
N TYR A 85 16.08 9.82 -1.21
CA TYR A 85 16.45 8.57 -1.85
C TYR A 85 16.62 8.75 -3.35
N CYS A 86 17.60 8.04 -3.91
CA CYS A 86 17.71 7.79 -5.33
C CYS A 86 16.94 6.49 -5.64
N ALA A 87 15.72 6.60 -6.16
CA ALA A 87 14.75 5.51 -6.17
C ALA A 87 14.30 5.12 -7.59
N ARG A 88 14.10 3.83 -7.84
CA ARG A 88 13.49 3.28 -9.07
C ARG A 88 12.41 2.26 -8.74
N ASN A 89 11.70 1.77 -9.76
CA ASN A 89 10.64 0.78 -9.61
C ASN A 89 9.58 1.21 -8.59
N ILE A 90 9.30 2.52 -8.54
CA ILE A 90 8.40 3.16 -7.57
C ILE A 90 6.97 2.70 -7.85
N ARG A 91 6.27 2.20 -6.83
CA ARG A 91 4.90 1.68 -6.95
C ARG A 91 4.04 2.14 -5.77
N SER A 92 2.82 2.55 -6.08
CA SER A 92 1.81 2.83 -5.06
C SER A 92 1.11 1.54 -4.64
N GLU A 93 0.98 1.33 -3.34
CA GLU A 93 0.34 0.16 -2.75
C GLU A 93 -0.73 0.59 -1.74
N VAL A 94 -1.87 -0.10 -1.76
CA VAL A 94 -2.96 0.15 -0.81
C VAL A 94 -3.17 -1.11 0.00
N ILE A 95 -3.08 -0.99 1.33
CA ILE A 95 -3.42 -2.07 2.26
C ILE A 95 -4.67 -1.67 3.04
N ILE A 96 -5.58 -2.62 3.18
CA ILE A 96 -6.74 -2.51 4.05
C ILE A 96 -6.40 -3.26 5.33
N CYS A 97 -6.31 -2.54 6.44
CA CYS A 97 -6.08 -3.11 7.76
C CYS A 97 -7.42 -3.21 8.51
N GLU A 98 -7.58 -4.27 9.31
CA GLU A 98 -8.70 -4.40 10.26
C GLU A 98 -8.56 -3.47 11.47
#